data_AF-A0A351FU39-F1
#
_entry.id   AF-A0A351FU39-F1
#
_cell.length_a   1.000
_cell.length_b   1.000
_cell.length_c   1.000
_cell.angle_alpha   90.00
_cell.angle_beta   90.00
_cell.angle_gamma   90.00
#
_symmetry.space_group_name_H-M   'P 1'
#
loop_
_entity.id
_entity.type
_entity.pdbx_description
1 polymer ?
#
loop_
_entity_poly.entity_id
_entity_poly.type
_entity_poly.pdbx_seq_one_letter_code
_entity_poly.pdbx_strand_id
1 'polypeptide(L)'
;MDNQAGIWLAAVICTAPVIILVVFIVQRLLRISRNYRAVAEKWNGEYSSSLFAMHRRIQFSHAGTAVVFRVWVQRIFGRYTQLCAAWPDSELLLECRTRSAWDWLFEWRSKRVRTSEREFDSRFVISGEPEQHVKNLVTGGVQAAVLQIQRVNFERRLVLTFGSGNLTLVCRGSLREEQHIDALLRGFCELYDQLRLVDTSKIAFVAERSTSSMEPPTCQICGEEIMESAVACRRCNTLHHAECWKYFGSCSVYACGELRSRKAKLSDWKSAQLDMPANVEDDRTPKS
;
A
#
# COMPACT_ATOMS: atom_id res chain seq x y z
N MET A 1 -44.89 2.39 60.56
CA MET A 1 -44.61 1.84 59.21
C MET A 1 -44.00 2.89 58.28
N ASP A 2 -43.61 4.07 58.80
CA ASP A 2 -43.22 5.22 57.99
C ASP A 2 -41.77 5.21 57.49
N ASN A 3 -40.88 4.39 58.07
CA ASN A 3 -39.47 4.32 57.65
C ASN A 3 -39.25 3.59 56.32
N GLN A 4 -40.19 2.77 55.83
CA GLN A 4 -40.00 2.04 54.56
C GLN A 4 -40.09 2.95 53.34
N ALA A 5 -40.97 3.96 53.36
CA ALA A 5 -41.15 4.88 52.22
C ALA A 5 -39.88 5.71 51.95
N GLY A 6 -39.18 6.14 53.01
CA GLY A 6 -37.92 6.89 52.89
C GLY A 6 -36.77 6.07 52.29
N ILE A 7 -36.69 4.78 52.62
CA ILE A 7 -35.65 3.87 52.11
C ILE A 7 -35.82 3.65 50.59
N TRP A 8 -37.05 3.43 50.13
CA TRP A 8 -37.32 3.26 48.70
C TRP A 8 -37.03 4.52 47.89
N LEU A 9 -37.39 5.69 48.41
CA LEU A 9 -37.13 6.96 47.73
C LEU A 9 -35.62 7.22 47.60
N ALA A 10 -34.84 6.99 48.66
CA ALA A 10 -33.39 7.13 48.62
C ALA A 10 -32.73 6.14 47.64
N ALA A 11 -33.19 4.89 47.60
CA ALA A 11 -32.68 3.89 46.66
C ALA A 11 -32.94 4.27 45.19
N VAL A 12 -34.13 4.80 44.87
CA VAL A 12 -34.46 5.27 43.51
C VAL A 12 -33.61 6.48 43.11
N ILE A 13 -33.44 7.45 44.01
CA ILE A 13 -32.64 8.65 43.75
C ILE A 13 -31.17 8.29 43.50
N CYS A 14 -30.62 7.31 44.23
CA CYS A 14 -29.23 6.86 44.03
C CYS A 14 -29.04 5.99 42.78
N THR A 15 -30.04 5.20 42.37
CA THR A 15 -29.92 4.27 41.24
C THR A 15 -30.21 4.91 39.89
N ALA A 16 -31.16 5.86 39.81
CA ALA A 16 -31.50 6.56 38.58
C ALA A 16 -30.29 7.20 37.85
N PRO A 17 -29.38 7.97 38.50
CA PRO A 17 -28.24 8.57 37.81
C PRO A 17 -27.23 7.53 37.30
N VAL A 18 -27.06 6.41 38.02
CA VAL A 18 -26.21 5.30 37.59
C VAL A 18 -26.80 4.66 36.33
N ILE A 19 -28.11 4.41 36.29
CA ILE A 19 -28.79 3.85 35.12
C ILE A 19 -28.67 4.81 33.94
N ILE A 20 -28.93 6.10 34.14
CA ILE A 20 -28.80 7.13 33.09
C ILE A 20 -27.36 7.17 32.54
N LEU A 21 -26.37 7.13 33.42
CA LEU A 21 -24.95 7.10 33.02
C LEU A 21 -24.62 5.85 32.20
N VAL A 22 -25.09 4.67 32.62
CA VAL A 22 -24.90 3.42 31.89
C VAL A 22 -25.56 3.49 30.51
N VAL A 23 -26.82 3.95 30.43
CA VAL A 23 -27.54 4.12 29.15
C VAL A 23 -26.80 5.09 28.24
N PHE A 24 -26.32 6.23 28.76
CA PHE A 24 -25.56 7.20 27.99
C PHE A 24 -24.25 6.61 27.45
N ILE A 25 -23.51 5.86 28.28
CA ILE A 25 -22.28 5.18 27.87
C ILE A 25 -22.58 4.14 26.78
N VAL A 26 -23.62 3.33 26.97
CA VAL A 26 -24.05 2.30 26.00
C VAL A 26 -24.46 2.95 24.67
N GLN A 27 -25.31 3.97 24.70
CA GLN A 27 -25.72 4.71 23.48
C GLN A 27 -24.52 5.32 22.77
N ARG A 28 -23.56 5.89 23.51
CA ARG A 28 -22.33 6.44 22.94
C ARG A 28 -21.47 5.35 22.29
N LEU A 29 -21.34 4.18 22.92
CA LEU A 29 -20.60 3.05 22.35
C LEU A 29 -21.29 2.50 21.09
N LEU A 30 -22.62 2.35 21.13
CA LEU A 30 -23.42 1.90 19.99
C LEU A 30 -23.32 2.87 18.81
N ARG A 31 -23.37 4.19 19.04
CA ARG A 31 -23.20 5.19 17.98
C ARG A 31 -21.85 5.03 17.28
N ILE A 32 -20.78 4.84 18.05
CA ILE A 32 -19.47 4.68 17.43
C ILE A 32 -19.38 3.36 16.66
N SER A 33 -19.94 2.26 17.19
CA SER A 33 -19.97 0.99 16.45
C SER A 33 -20.79 1.08 15.16
N ARG A 34 -21.89 1.83 15.14
CA ARG A 34 -22.67 2.11 13.91
C ARG A 34 -21.81 2.82 12.87
N ASN A 35 -21.08 3.86 13.26
CA ASN A 35 -20.20 4.58 12.33
C ASN A 35 -19.13 3.66 11.72
N TYR A 36 -18.52 2.77 12.52
CA TYR A 36 -17.51 1.85 11.99
C TYR A 36 -18.11 0.80 11.05
N ARG A 37 -19.33 0.32 11.35
CA ARG A 37 -20.05 -0.62 10.48
C ARG A 37 -20.43 0.04 9.16
N ALA A 38 -20.93 1.29 9.20
CA ALA A 38 -21.25 2.06 8.00
C ALA A 38 -20.01 2.25 7.09
N VAL A 39 -18.85 2.57 7.68
CA VAL A 39 -17.60 2.64 6.91
C VAL A 39 -17.18 1.27 6.38
N ALA A 40 -17.27 0.20 7.17
CA ALA A 40 -16.94 -1.13 6.70
C ALA A 40 -17.80 -1.53 5.49
N GLU A 41 -19.11 -1.29 5.56
CA GLU A 41 -20.05 -1.54 4.46
C GLU A 41 -19.70 -0.71 3.22
N LYS A 42 -19.43 0.59 3.38
CA LYS A 42 -19.01 1.48 2.28
C LYS A 42 -17.76 0.99 1.55
N TRP A 43 -16.84 0.35 2.27
CA TRP A 43 -15.59 -0.19 1.73
C TRP A 43 -15.67 -1.68 1.37
N ASN A 44 -16.87 -2.27 1.30
CA ASN A 44 -17.09 -3.71 1.07
C ASN A 44 -16.23 -4.59 2.00
N GLY A 45 -16.11 -4.19 3.25
CA GLY A 45 -15.27 -4.80 4.27
C GLY A 45 -16.04 -5.42 5.42
N GLU A 46 -15.30 -6.11 6.29
CA GLU A 46 -15.81 -6.75 7.49
C GLU A 46 -15.50 -5.92 8.72
N TYR A 47 -16.52 -5.68 9.54
CA TYR A 47 -16.38 -5.06 10.86
C TYR A 47 -16.37 -6.11 11.96
N SER A 48 -15.35 -6.06 12.83
CA SER A 48 -15.30 -6.84 14.06
C SER A 48 -14.99 -5.96 15.28
N SER A 49 -15.58 -6.32 16.43
CA SER A 49 -15.36 -5.65 17.70
C SER A 49 -15.22 -6.65 18.84
N SER A 50 -14.31 -6.39 19.79
CA SER A 50 -14.23 -7.20 21.01
C SER A 50 -15.36 -6.86 22.00
N LEU A 51 -15.65 -7.78 22.94
CA LEU A 51 -16.72 -7.69 23.95
C LEU A 51 -16.73 -6.38 24.77
N PHE A 52 -15.59 -5.70 24.90
CA PHE A 52 -15.47 -4.44 25.65
C PHE A 52 -15.30 -3.20 24.75
N ALA A 53 -15.55 -3.33 23.45
CA ALA A 53 -15.34 -2.26 22.45
C ALA A 53 -13.94 -1.60 22.49
N MET A 54 -12.96 -2.26 23.12
CA MET A 54 -11.58 -1.77 23.23
C MET A 54 -10.83 -1.94 21.91
N HIS A 55 -11.20 -2.98 21.15
CA HIS A 55 -10.66 -3.25 19.83
C HIS A 55 -11.77 -3.15 18.81
N ARG A 56 -11.59 -2.28 17.84
CA ARG A 56 -12.43 -2.17 16.65
C ARG A 56 -11.58 -2.41 15.44
N ARG A 57 -12.04 -3.27 14.55
CA ARG A 57 -11.31 -3.66 13.35
C ARG A 57 -12.23 -3.56 12.15
N ILE A 58 -11.73 -2.95 11.08
CA ILE A 58 -12.31 -2.99 9.75
C ILE A 58 -11.27 -3.67 8.85
N GLN A 59 -11.68 -4.64 8.06
CA GLN A 59 -10.83 -5.32 7.10
C GLN A 59 -11.49 -5.28 5.72
N PHE A 60 -10.75 -4.89 4.70
CA PHE A 60 -11.24 -4.82 3.31
C PHE A 60 -10.10 -5.11 2.33
N SER A 61 -10.41 -5.22 1.04
CA SER A 61 -9.40 -5.43 -0.01
C SER A 61 -9.17 -4.13 -0.80
N HIS A 62 -7.92 -3.79 -1.06
CA HIS A 62 -7.52 -2.68 -1.92
C HIS A 62 -6.36 -3.10 -2.81
N ALA A 63 -6.49 -2.94 -4.14
CA ALA A 63 -5.50 -3.38 -5.12
C ALA A 63 -5.02 -4.85 -4.97
N GLY A 64 -5.94 -5.73 -4.56
CA GLY A 64 -5.66 -7.16 -4.32
C GLY A 64 -5.01 -7.46 -2.95
N THR A 65 -4.77 -6.45 -2.12
CA THR A 65 -4.15 -6.59 -0.80
C THR A 65 -5.17 -6.37 0.31
N ALA A 66 -5.12 -7.21 1.34
CA ALA A 66 -5.93 -7.01 2.54
C ALA A 66 -5.43 -5.79 3.34
N VAL A 67 -6.30 -4.80 3.52
CA VAL A 67 -6.08 -3.64 4.37
C VAL A 67 -6.81 -3.84 5.68
N VAL A 68 -6.11 -3.60 6.79
CA VAL A 68 -6.65 -3.79 8.14
C VAL A 68 -6.53 -2.49 8.92
N PHE A 69 -7.68 -1.90 9.22
CA PHE A 69 -7.83 -0.77 10.12
C PHE A 69 -8.15 -1.28 11.54
N ARG A 70 -7.41 -0.82 12.55
CA ARG A 70 -7.58 -1.20 13.95
C ARG A 70 -7.53 0.02 14.84
N VAL A 71 -8.37 0.02 15.88
CA VAL A 71 -8.24 0.95 17.01
C VAL A 71 -7.96 0.15 18.26
N TRP A 72 -6.93 0.55 19.00
CA TRP A 72 -6.52 -0.09 20.25
C TRP A 72 -6.14 0.97 21.30
N VAL A 73 -6.08 0.54 22.56
CA VAL A 73 -5.78 1.40 23.70
C VAL A 73 -4.50 0.91 24.37
N GLN A 74 -3.49 1.78 24.47
CA GLN A 74 -2.30 1.53 25.26
C GLN A 74 -2.47 2.21 26.62
N ARG A 75 -2.30 1.47 27.72
CA ARG A 75 -2.57 1.93 29.09
C ARG A 75 -2.00 3.30 29.44
N ILE A 76 -0.79 3.62 28.95
CA ILE A 76 -0.07 4.85 29.30
C ILE A 76 -0.22 5.94 28.24
N PHE A 77 -0.29 5.56 26.96
CA PHE A 77 -0.16 6.52 25.87
C PHE A 77 -1.48 6.87 25.16
N GLY A 78 -2.60 6.31 25.62
CA GLY A 78 -3.93 6.63 25.14
C GLY A 78 -4.40 5.71 24.01
N ARG A 79 -5.31 6.21 23.17
CA ARG A 79 -5.87 5.44 22.05
C ARG A 79 -5.01 5.61 20.82
N TYR A 80 -4.91 4.58 20.00
CA TYR A 80 -4.22 4.58 18.72
C TYR A 80 -5.13 4.04 17.64
N THR A 81 -5.01 4.63 16.47
CA THR A 81 -5.58 4.13 15.22
C THR A 81 -4.43 3.62 14.37
N GLN A 82 -4.54 2.42 13.85
CA GLN A 82 -3.52 1.75 13.06
C GLN A 82 -4.14 1.23 11.77
N LEU A 83 -3.46 1.47 10.65
CA LEU A 83 -3.74 0.90 9.35
C LEU A 83 -2.56 0.04 8.96
N CYS A 84 -2.84 -1.14 8.40
CA CYS A 84 -1.82 -2.07 7.96
C CYS A 84 -2.22 -2.67 6.61
N ALA A 85 -1.27 -2.80 5.70
CA ALA A 85 -1.40 -3.54 4.45
C ALA A 85 -0.12 -4.34 4.20
N ALA A 86 -0.23 -5.48 3.51
CA ALA A 86 0.95 -6.22 3.09
C ALA A 86 1.78 -5.39 2.10
N TRP A 87 3.08 -5.43 2.27
CA TRP A 87 4.06 -4.74 1.44
C TRP A 87 5.03 -5.78 0.84
N PRO A 88 5.28 -5.77 -0.48
CA PRO A 88 6.03 -6.83 -1.15
C PRO A 88 7.50 -6.89 -0.71
N ASP A 89 8.09 -5.75 -0.35
CA ASP A 89 9.49 -5.67 0.05
C ASP A 89 9.64 -5.81 1.58
N SER A 90 10.07 -6.99 2.03
CA SER A 90 10.26 -7.25 3.46
C SER A 90 11.56 -6.68 4.03
N GLU A 91 12.52 -6.34 3.17
CA GLU A 91 13.84 -5.84 3.57
C GLU A 91 13.86 -4.33 3.73
N LEU A 92 12.95 -3.63 3.05
CA LEU A 92 12.79 -2.19 3.21
C LEU A 92 12.42 -1.83 4.65
N LEU A 93 13.32 -1.10 5.30
CA LEU A 93 13.06 -0.43 6.58
C LEU A 93 12.92 1.06 6.34
N LEU A 94 11.73 1.60 6.59
CA LEU A 94 11.46 3.04 6.52
C LEU A 94 10.60 3.43 7.71
N GLU A 95 10.95 4.52 8.36
CA GLU A 95 10.11 5.21 9.34
C GLU A 95 9.97 6.68 8.94
N CYS A 96 8.74 7.14 8.75
CA CYS A 96 8.39 8.53 8.55
C CYS A 96 7.44 8.97 9.66
N ARG A 97 7.87 9.91 10.50
CA ARG A 97 7.09 10.37 11.65
C ARG A 97 6.95 11.87 11.68
N THR A 98 5.83 12.35 12.24
CA THR A 98 5.66 13.79 12.49
C THR A 98 6.76 14.29 13.42
N ARG A 99 7.39 15.40 13.07
CA ARG A 99 8.43 16.02 13.88
C ARG A 99 7.87 16.40 15.24
N SER A 100 8.62 16.10 16.29
CA SER A 100 8.30 16.41 17.67
C SER A 100 9.40 17.25 18.32
N ALA A 101 9.06 18.04 19.34
CA ALA A 101 10.01 18.87 20.09
C ALA A 101 11.12 18.06 20.78
N TRP A 102 11.02 16.73 20.82
CA TRP A 102 12.01 15.83 21.41
C TRP A 102 12.87 15.11 20.37
N ASP A 103 12.65 15.33 19.07
CA ASP A 103 13.37 14.59 18.03
C ASP A 103 14.87 14.92 17.96
N TRP A 104 15.25 16.11 18.48
CA TRP A 104 16.65 16.50 18.63
C TRP A 104 17.40 15.56 19.60
N LEU A 105 16.73 15.00 20.62
CA LEU A 105 17.35 14.04 21.55
C LEU A 105 17.63 12.68 20.93
N PHE A 106 16.89 12.32 19.87
CA PHE A 106 17.01 11.02 19.20
C PHE A 106 17.77 11.12 17.88
N GLU A 107 18.30 12.30 17.54
CA GLU A 107 18.97 12.58 16.28
C GLU A 107 20.22 11.70 16.05
N TRP A 108 20.88 11.27 17.12
CA TRP A 108 22.04 10.40 17.10
C TRP A 108 21.77 8.94 16.68
N ARG A 109 20.50 8.49 16.70
CA ARG A 109 20.17 7.05 16.53
C ARG A 109 19.77 6.63 15.11
N SER A 110 19.48 7.57 14.21
CA SER A 110 18.93 7.24 12.90
C SER A 110 19.52 8.14 11.81
N LYS A 111 20.09 7.54 10.76
CA LYS A 111 20.47 8.27 9.54
C LYS A 111 19.22 8.92 8.94
N ARG A 112 19.14 10.24 9.01
CA ARG A 112 18.00 11.00 8.48
C ARG A 112 18.12 11.11 6.98
N VAL A 113 17.02 10.81 6.29
CA VAL A 113 16.89 11.02 4.86
C VAL A 113 16.16 12.36 4.66
N ARG A 114 16.79 13.29 3.93
CA ARG A 114 16.15 14.54 3.51
C ARG A 114 15.48 14.35 2.17
N THR A 115 14.32 14.98 1.99
CA THR A 115 13.64 15.06 0.70
C THR A 115 14.04 16.35 -0.03
N SER A 116 13.57 16.53 -1.26
CA SER A 116 13.72 17.80 -1.98
C SER A 116 12.74 18.88 -1.50
N GLU A 117 11.68 18.51 -0.78
CA GLU A 117 10.58 19.41 -0.44
C GLU A 117 10.72 19.96 0.99
N ARG A 118 11.00 21.27 1.07
CA ARG A 118 11.24 21.95 2.35
C ARG A 118 10.03 21.91 3.28
N GLU A 119 8.81 21.99 2.75
CA GLU A 119 7.59 21.91 3.56
C GLU A 119 7.49 20.54 4.24
N PHE A 120 7.70 19.46 3.49
CA PHE A 120 7.63 18.10 4.02
C PHE A 120 8.70 17.87 5.10
N ASP A 121 9.95 18.23 4.78
CA ASP A 121 11.10 18.11 5.69
C ASP A 121 10.98 18.98 6.95
N SER A 122 10.13 20.01 6.95
CA SER A 122 9.85 20.81 8.15
C SER A 122 8.90 20.10 9.12
N ARG A 123 8.01 19.25 8.61
CA ARG A 123 6.91 18.62 9.35
C ARG A 123 7.18 17.16 9.70
N PHE A 124 8.06 16.49 8.96
CA PHE A 124 8.35 15.07 9.12
C PHE A 124 9.84 14.82 9.32
N VAL A 125 10.14 13.70 9.97
CA VAL A 125 11.48 13.10 10.05
C VAL A 125 11.39 11.74 9.39
N ILE A 126 12.26 11.51 8.41
CA ILE A 126 12.36 10.25 7.68
C ILE A 126 13.69 9.59 8.03
N SER A 127 13.64 8.30 8.31
CA SER A 127 14.80 7.45 8.52
C SER A 127 14.56 6.10 7.87
N GLY A 128 15.61 5.42 7.43
CA GLY A 128 15.49 4.08 6.87
C GLY A 128 16.74 3.62 6.14
N GLU A 129 16.74 2.34 5.78
CA GLU A 129 17.86 1.67 5.13
C GLU A 129 17.33 0.73 4.02
N PRO A 130 17.94 0.72 2.82
CA PRO A 130 19.00 1.62 2.33
C PRO A 130 18.52 3.06 2.05
N GLU A 131 19.33 4.08 2.34
CA GLU A 131 18.97 5.51 2.19
C GLU A 131 18.49 5.86 0.77
N GLN A 132 19.20 5.38 -0.25
CA GLN A 132 18.86 5.69 -1.65
C GLN A 132 17.47 5.15 -2.02
N HIS A 133 17.13 3.97 -1.52
CA HIS A 133 15.84 3.37 -1.74
C HIS A 133 14.74 4.17 -1.04
N VAL A 134 14.96 4.60 0.21
CA VAL A 134 14.04 5.50 0.92
C VAL A 134 13.81 6.81 0.15
N LYS A 135 14.87 7.43 -0.38
CA LYS A 135 14.75 8.65 -1.20
C LYS A 135 13.90 8.43 -2.44
N ASN A 136 14.14 7.32 -3.15
CA ASN A 136 13.38 6.98 -4.35
C ASN A 136 11.90 6.73 -4.01
N LEU A 137 11.61 6.13 -2.84
CA LEU A 137 10.25 5.82 -2.41
C LEU A 137 9.44 7.06 -2.02
N VAL A 138 10.07 8.03 -1.36
CA VAL A 138 9.40 9.25 -0.85
C VAL A 138 9.35 10.34 -1.94
N THR A 139 8.66 10.03 -3.04
CA THR A 139 8.41 10.97 -4.14
C THR A 139 7.40 12.06 -3.75
N GLY A 140 7.23 13.08 -4.59
CA GLY A 140 6.26 14.15 -4.38
C GLY A 140 4.81 13.65 -4.20
N GLY A 141 4.41 12.59 -4.92
CA GLY A 141 3.09 11.97 -4.78
C GLY A 141 2.88 11.34 -3.39
N VAL A 142 3.90 10.60 -2.91
CA VAL A 142 3.89 10.00 -1.57
C VAL A 142 3.86 11.08 -0.49
N GLN A 143 4.66 12.13 -0.65
CA GLN A 143 4.70 13.26 0.29
C GLN A 143 3.35 13.98 0.37
N ALA A 144 2.70 14.23 -0.77
CA ALA A 144 1.37 14.85 -0.83
C ALA A 144 0.31 13.98 -0.14
N ALA A 145 0.33 12.66 -0.35
CA ALA A 145 -0.58 11.72 0.30
C ALA A 145 -0.38 11.70 1.83
N VAL A 146 0.87 11.69 2.31
CA VAL A 146 1.17 11.77 3.75
C VAL A 146 0.70 13.10 4.36
N LEU A 147 0.90 14.23 3.66
CA LEU A 147 0.40 15.53 4.09
C LEU A 147 -1.13 15.58 4.14
N GLN A 148 -1.82 14.94 3.18
CA GLN A 148 -3.28 14.84 3.17
C GLN A 148 -3.80 14.03 4.35
N ILE A 149 -3.18 12.88 4.66
CA ILE A 149 -3.51 12.08 5.85
C ILE A 149 -3.33 12.90 7.13
N GLN A 150 -2.23 13.68 7.22
CA GLN A 150 -1.98 14.54 8.38
C GLN A 150 -3.08 15.58 8.58
N ARG A 151 -3.64 16.15 7.51
CA ARG A 151 -4.75 17.13 7.59
C ARG A 151 -6.02 16.51 8.17
N VAL A 152 -6.37 15.28 7.78
CA VAL A 152 -7.53 14.55 8.37
C VAL A 152 -7.33 14.32 9.87
N ASN A 153 -6.07 14.23 10.30
CA ASN A 153 -5.69 13.93 11.66
C ASN A 153 -5.18 15.16 12.44
N PHE A 154 -5.63 16.37 12.04
CA PHE A 154 -5.44 17.76 12.51
C PHE A 154 -4.35 18.14 13.53
N GLU A 155 -3.99 17.31 14.52
CA GLU A 155 -3.03 17.64 15.59
C GLU A 155 -2.24 16.42 16.12
N ARG A 156 -2.39 15.27 15.48
CA ARG A 156 -1.95 14.00 16.07
C ARG A 156 -0.66 13.50 15.43
N ARG A 157 0.19 12.91 16.27
CA ARG A 157 1.41 12.21 15.85
C ARG A 157 1.04 11.12 14.86
N LEU A 158 1.62 11.21 13.67
CA LEU A 158 1.58 10.22 12.62
C LEU A 158 2.92 9.51 12.57
N VAL A 159 2.89 8.19 12.46
CA VAL A 159 4.07 7.35 12.25
C VAL A 159 3.73 6.38 11.13
N LEU A 160 4.46 6.45 10.03
CA LEU A 160 4.40 5.55 8.89
C LEU A 160 5.64 4.67 8.95
N THR A 161 5.47 3.36 8.93
CA THR A 161 6.57 2.39 8.98
C THR A 161 6.45 1.35 7.88
N PHE A 162 7.58 1.02 7.29
CA PHE A 162 7.78 -0.15 6.43
C PHE A 162 8.72 -1.10 7.17
N GLY A 163 8.33 -2.37 7.20
CA GLY A 163 9.18 -3.43 7.74
C GLY A 163 8.40 -4.72 7.87
N SER A 164 9.14 -5.85 7.84
CA SER A 164 8.56 -7.18 8.00
C SER A 164 7.43 -7.47 7.01
N GLY A 165 7.54 -6.95 5.78
CA GLY A 165 6.56 -7.14 4.71
C GLY A 165 5.23 -6.41 4.95
N ASN A 166 5.22 -5.33 5.75
CA ASN A 166 4.01 -4.57 6.03
C ASN A 166 4.24 -3.06 5.90
N LEU A 167 3.25 -2.38 5.34
CA LEU A 167 3.07 -0.93 5.44
C LEU A 167 2.13 -0.65 6.61
N THR A 168 2.64 0.01 7.65
CA THR A 168 1.84 0.36 8.82
C THR A 168 1.79 1.87 9.00
N LEU A 169 0.58 2.42 9.12
CA LEU A 169 0.33 3.80 9.50
C LEU A 169 -0.31 3.83 10.90
N VAL A 170 0.37 4.47 11.85
CA VAL A 170 -0.11 4.68 13.21
C VAL A 170 -0.42 6.15 13.43
N CYS A 171 -1.60 6.40 13.97
CA CYS A 171 -2.11 7.72 14.32
C CYS A 171 -2.50 7.74 15.79
N ARG A 172 -2.01 8.72 16.55
CA ARG A 172 -2.44 8.90 17.95
C ARG A 172 -3.90 9.34 17.98
N GLY A 173 -4.70 8.78 18.88
CA GLY A 173 -6.11 9.08 19.08
C GLY A 173 -7.07 8.07 18.43
N SER A 174 -8.36 8.27 18.68
CA SER A 174 -9.44 7.44 18.12
C SER A 174 -10.32 8.31 17.22
N LEU A 175 -10.55 7.83 16.01
CA LEU A 175 -11.55 8.40 15.10
C LEU A 175 -12.92 7.83 15.44
N ARG A 176 -13.91 8.71 15.58
CA ARG A 176 -15.26 8.34 16.00
C ARG A 176 -16.31 8.70 14.96
N GLU A 177 -16.05 9.73 14.18
CA GLU A 177 -16.93 10.20 13.13
C GLU A 177 -16.65 9.46 11.84
N GLU A 178 -17.73 9.08 11.16
CA GLU A 178 -17.68 8.34 9.90
C GLU A 178 -16.81 9.04 8.85
N GLN A 179 -17.02 10.35 8.65
CA GLN A 179 -16.27 11.18 7.71
C GLN A 179 -14.75 11.14 7.93
N HIS A 180 -14.30 11.15 9.18
CA HIS A 180 -12.87 11.14 9.51
C HIS A 180 -12.25 9.76 9.29
N ILE A 181 -13.00 8.69 9.62
CA ILE A 181 -12.54 7.32 9.36
C ILE A 181 -12.42 7.12 7.85
N ASP A 182 -13.45 7.49 7.08
CA ASP A 182 -13.47 7.37 5.62
C ASP A 182 -12.34 8.16 4.95
N ALA A 183 -12.13 9.41 5.36
CA ALA A 183 -11.05 10.25 4.85
C ALA A 183 -9.67 9.65 5.15
N LEU A 184 -9.49 9.04 6.33
CA LEU A 184 -8.24 8.37 6.68
C LEU A 184 -8.02 7.09 5.83
N LEU A 185 -9.06 6.27 5.63
CA LEU A 185 -8.98 5.07 4.78
C LEU A 185 -8.63 5.44 3.34
N ARG A 186 -9.30 6.45 2.79
CA ARG A 186 -9.03 6.98 1.45
C ARG A 186 -7.60 7.49 1.33
N GLY A 187 -7.14 8.29 2.29
CA GLY A 187 -5.76 8.79 2.28
C GLY A 187 -4.72 7.66 2.36
N PHE A 188 -4.99 6.63 3.16
CA PHE A 188 -4.10 5.46 3.24
C PHE A 188 -4.07 4.64 1.95
N CYS A 189 -5.20 4.45 1.29
CA CYS A 189 -5.27 3.74 0.01
C CYS A 189 -4.56 4.53 -1.10
N GLU A 190 -4.76 5.85 -1.16
CA GLU A 190 -4.01 6.73 -2.09
C GLU A 190 -2.51 6.64 -1.83
N LEU A 191 -2.08 6.72 -0.57
CA LEU A 191 -0.68 6.54 -0.19
C LEU A 191 -0.14 5.18 -0.68
N TYR A 192 -0.89 4.10 -0.46
CA TYR A 192 -0.51 2.77 -0.91
C TYR A 192 -0.34 2.69 -2.43
N ASP A 193 -1.25 3.30 -3.19
CA ASP A 193 -1.19 3.32 -4.65
C ASP A 193 0.02 4.12 -5.14
N GLN A 194 0.28 5.31 -4.57
CA GLN A 194 1.46 6.11 -4.89
C GLN A 194 2.76 5.35 -4.61
N LEU A 195 2.84 4.64 -3.49
CA LEU A 195 3.99 3.83 -3.15
C LEU A 195 4.17 2.66 -4.14
N ARG A 196 3.09 2.00 -4.56
CA ARG A 196 3.16 0.90 -5.53
C ARG A 196 3.63 1.37 -6.90
N LEU A 197 3.20 2.56 -7.35
CA LEU A 197 3.68 3.14 -8.61
C LEU A 197 5.20 3.30 -8.59
N VAL A 198 5.75 3.77 -7.47
CA VAL A 198 7.20 3.91 -7.31
C VAL A 198 7.90 2.55 -7.26
N ASP A 199 7.34 1.56 -6.55
CA ASP A 199 7.95 0.23 -6.47
C ASP A 199 7.94 -0.50 -7.83
N THR A 200 6.88 -0.33 -8.64
CA THR A 200 6.85 -0.89 -10.00
C THR A 200 7.91 -0.29 -10.93
N SER A 201 8.45 0.91 -10.62
CA SER A 201 9.59 1.46 -11.36
C SER A 201 10.91 0.75 -11.05
N LYS A 202 10.97 -0.11 -10.02
CA LYS A 202 12.03 -1.11 -9.83
C LYS A 202 11.83 -2.38 -10.64
N ILE A 203 10.87 -2.42 -11.57
CA ILE A 203 11.17 -3.10 -12.82
C ILE A 203 12.37 -2.34 -13.35
N ALA A 204 13.57 -2.78 -12.94
CA ALA A 204 14.74 -2.62 -13.75
C ALA A 204 14.27 -3.17 -15.08
N PHE A 205 13.88 -2.25 -15.99
CA PHE A 205 14.18 -2.44 -17.38
C PHE A 205 15.64 -2.82 -17.30
N VAL A 206 15.91 -4.13 -17.37
CA VAL A 206 17.24 -4.68 -17.47
C VAL A 206 17.82 -3.83 -18.57
N ALA A 207 18.63 -2.84 -18.17
CA ALA A 207 18.98 -1.70 -18.99
C ALA A 207 19.31 -2.31 -20.33
N GLU A 208 18.45 -2.02 -21.31
CA GLU A 208 18.37 -2.64 -22.61
C GLU A 208 19.72 -3.24 -22.90
N ARG A 209 19.88 -4.56 -22.66
CA ARG A 209 21.21 -5.20 -22.66
C ARG A 209 21.86 -4.65 -23.91
N SER A 210 22.88 -3.83 -23.72
CA SER A 210 23.62 -3.25 -24.82
C SER A 210 23.86 -4.39 -25.78
N THR A 211 23.32 -4.23 -26.98
CA THR A 211 23.26 -5.17 -28.08
C THR A 211 24.59 -5.91 -28.28
N SER A 212 24.86 -6.99 -27.52
CA SER A 212 26.14 -7.69 -27.62
C SER A 212 26.17 -9.16 -27.20
N SER A 213 25.02 -9.85 -27.22
CA SER A 213 25.03 -11.25 -27.66
C SER A 213 23.75 -11.57 -28.42
N MET A 214 23.92 -11.67 -29.74
CA MET A 214 22.89 -12.03 -30.72
C MET A 214 22.57 -13.52 -30.60
N GLU A 215 22.02 -13.93 -29.46
CA GLU A 215 21.56 -15.30 -29.30
C GLU A 215 20.24 -15.49 -30.07
N PRO A 216 20.15 -16.50 -30.95
CA PRO A 216 18.92 -16.80 -31.65
C PRO A 216 17.80 -17.10 -30.64
N PRO A 217 16.53 -16.77 -30.97
CA PRO A 217 15.43 -16.97 -30.05
C PRO A 217 15.27 -18.46 -29.71
N THR A 218 15.07 -18.79 -28.44
CA THR A 218 14.87 -20.17 -27.97
C THR A 218 13.39 -20.51 -27.86
N CYS A 219 13.01 -21.73 -28.29
CA CYS A 219 11.65 -22.19 -28.19
C CYS A 219 11.32 -22.59 -26.75
N GLN A 220 10.25 -22.01 -26.19
CA GLN A 220 9.80 -22.30 -24.82
C GLN A 220 9.19 -23.71 -24.64
N ILE A 221 9.16 -24.55 -25.69
CA ILE A 221 8.64 -25.92 -25.64
C ILE A 221 9.79 -26.93 -25.54
N CYS A 222 10.75 -26.87 -26.46
CA CYS A 222 11.90 -27.80 -26.47
C CYS A 222 13.18 -27.22 -25.85
N GLY A 223 13.26 -25.90 -25.65
CA GLY A 223 14.46 -25.21 -25.16
C GLY A 223 15.53 -24.95 -26.22
N GLU A 224 15.36 -25.43 -27.45
CA GLU A 224 16.32 -25.29 -28.54
C GLU A 224 16.19 -23.95 -29.28
N GLU A 225 17.28 -23.52 -29.91
CA GLU A 225 17.34 -22.34 -30.77
C GLU A 225 16.44 -22.52 -32.00
N ILE A 226 15.70 -21.47 -32.35
CA ILE A 226 14.80 -21.46 -33.51
C ILE A 226 15.61 -21.01 -34.73
N MET A 227 16.28 -21.95 -35.37
CA MET A 227 17.12 -21.69 -36.56
C MET A 227 16.32 -21.69 -37.86
N GLU A 228 15.26 -22.49 -37.94
CA GLU A 228 14.45 -22.68 -39.15
C GLU A 228 12.96 -22.87 -38.82
N SER A 229 12.09 -22.61 -39.79
CA SER A 229 10.63 -22.88 -39.73
C SER A 229 9.94 -22.39 -38.44
N ALA A 230 10.00 -21.08 -38.19
CA ALA A 230 9.37 -20.45 -37.06
C ALA A 230 7.88 -20.14 -37.30
N VAL A 231 7.09 -20.24 -36.23
CA VAL A 231 5.74 -19.68 -36.17
C VAL A 231 5.63 -18.74 -34.97
N ALA A 232 4.87 -17.65 -35.14
CA ALA A 232 4.59 -16.70 -34.07
C ALA A 232 3.15 -16.87 -33.59
N CYS A 233 2.97 -16.90 -32.27
CA CYS A 233 1.65 -16.83 -31.66
C CYS A 233 0.92 -15.55 -32.10
N ARG A 234 -0.35 -15.64 -32.53
CA ARG A 234 -1.09 -14.45 -32.96
C ARG A 234 -1.39 -13.45 -31.84
N ARG A 235 -1.46 -13.91 -30.59
CA ARG A 235 -1.81 -13.08 -29.43
C ARG A 235 -0.61 -12.40 -28.79
N CYS A 236 0.44 -13.17 -28.46
CA CYS A 236 1.60 -12.66 -27.72
C CYS A 236 2.88 -12.53 -28.57
N ASN A 237 2.85 -12.87 -29.86
CA ASN A 237 3.99 -12.86 -30.77
C ASN A 237 5.20 -13.73 -30.39
N THR A 238 5.09 -14.57 -29.35
CA THR A 238 6.16 -15.52 -28.98
C THR A 238 6.45 -16.49 -30.12
N LEU A 239 7.74 -16.73 -30.37
CA LEU A 239 8.23 -17.63 -31.41
C LEU A 239 8.29 -19.07 -30.91
N HIS A 240 7.91 -20.00 -31.79
CA HIS A 240 7.99 -21.44 -31.59
C HIS A 240 8.47 -22.11 -32.88
N HIS A 241 9.06 -23.30 -32.80
CA HIS A 241 9.20 -24.16 -33.98
C HIS A 241 7.82 -24.57 -34.49
N ALA A 242 7.66 -24.63 -35.82
CA ALA A 242 6.41 -25.09 -36.43
C ALA A 242 5.99 -26.48 -35.93
N GLU A 243 6.95 -27.37 -35.70
CA GLU A 243 6.70 -28.71 -35.17
C GLU A 243 6.27 -28.70 -33.71
N CYS A 244 6.95 -27.93 -32.86
CA CYS A 244 6.56 -27.75 -31.45
C CYS A 244 5.15 -27.17 -31.33
N TRP A 245 4.79 -26.21 -32.19
CA TRP A 245 3.43 -25.67 -32.25
C TRP A 245 2.40 -26.72 -32.67
N LYS A 246 2.72 -27.53 -33.69
CA LYS A 246 1.85 -28.61 -34.16
C LYS A 246 1.67 -29.70 -33.10
N TYR A 247 2.72 -30.03 -32.36
CA TYR A 247 2.70 -31.01 -31.29
C TYR A 247 1.90 -30.54 -30.08
N PHE A 248 2.15 -29.32 -29.60
CA PHE A 248 1.50 -28.78 -28.40
C PHE A 248 0.08 -28.24 -28.67
N GLY A 249 -0.20 -27.85 -29.92
CA GLY A 249 -1.52 -27.38 -30.37
C GLY A 249 -1.93 -25.97 -29.91
N SER A 250 -1.11 -25.31 -29.09
CA SER A 250 -1.38 -23.96 -28.54
C SER A 250 -0.08 -23.25 -28.14
N CYS A 251 -0.18 -21.97 -27.77
CA CYS A 251 0.95 -21.23 -27.22
C CYS A 251 1.32 -21.71 -25.81
N SER A 252 2.58 -22.08 -25.60
CA SER A 252 3.09 -22.57 -24.30
C SER A 252 3.38 -21.48 -23.26
N VAL A 253 3.23 -20.20 -23.62
CA VAL A 253 3.39 -19.09 -22.67
C VAL A 253 2.24 -19.12 -21.66
N TYR A 254 2.59 -19.06 -20.38
CA TYR A 254 1.62 -19.08 -19.27
C TYR A 254 0.50 -18.05 -19.51
N ALA A 255 -0.74 -18.50 -19.34
CA ALA A 255 -1.97 -17.71 -19.54
C ALA A 255 -2.28 -17.21 -20.97
N CYS A 256 -1.47 -17.54 -22.00
CA CYS A 256 -1.77 -17.12 -23.37
C CYS A 256 -2.87 -17.97 -24.03
N GLY A 257 -2.66 -19.28 -24.15
CA GLY A 257 -3.64 -20.26 -24.63
C GLY A 257 -4.13 -20.08 -26.08
N GLU A 258 -3.52 -19.20 -26.88
CA GLU A 258 -3.93 -18.98 -28.27
C GLU A 258 -3.65 -20.22 -29.13
N LEU A 259 -4.62 -20.58 -29.98
CA LEU A 259 -4.58 -21.78 -30.85
C LEU A 259 -4.08 -21.45 -32.27
N ARG A 260 -4.04 -20.17 -32.63
CA ARG A 260 -3.63 -19.73 -33.97
C ARG A 260 -2.22 -19.17 -33.98
N SER A 261 -1.44 -19.63 -34.94
CA SER A 261 -0.14 -19.05 -35.25
C SER A 261 -0.13 -18.42 -36.64
N ARG A 262 0.90 -17.61 -36.90
CA ARG A 262 1.27 -17.13 -38.23
C ARG A 262 2.67 -17.62 -38.56
N LYS A 263 2.94 -17.93 -39.83
CA LYS A 263 4.31 -18.20 -40.28
C LYS A 263 5.16 -16.98 -39.99
N ALA A 264 6.28 -17.18 -39.29
CA ALA A 264 7.26 -16.15 -39.03
C ALA A 264 8.47 -16.43 -39.94
N LYS A 265 8.89 -15.46 -40.73
CA LYS A 265 10.17 -15.58 -41.43
C LYS A 265 11.26 -15.10 -40.49
N LEU A 266 12.23 -15.96 -40.21
CA LEU A 266 13.41 -15.61 -39.43
C LEU A 266 14.24 -14.49 -40.10
N SER A 267 14.12 -14.33 -41.42
CA SER A 267 14.69 -13.17 -42.13
C SER A 267 14.11 -11.85 -41.63
N ASP A 268 12.81 -11.81 -41.31
CA ASP A 268 12.13 -10.59 -40.87
C ASP A 268 12.59 -10.19 -39.46
N TRP A 269 13.00 -11.17 -38.63
CA TRP A 269 13.64 -10.91 -37.35
C TRP A 269 15.00 -10.25 -37.53
N LYS A 270 15.83 -10.74 -38.46
CA LYS A 270 17.13 -10.15 -38.79
C LYS A 270 17.00 -8.74 -39.40
N SER A 271 15.96 -8.49 -40.19
CA SER A 271 15.72 -7.18 -40.85
C SER A 271 15.12 -6.14 -39.90
N ALA A 272 14.13 -6.51 -39.07
CA ALA A 272 13.60 -5.63 -38.03
C ALA A 272 14.66 -5.22 -36.98
N GLN A 273 15.76 -5.97 -36.92
CA GLN A 273 16.95 -5.70 -36.10
C GLN A 273 17.89 -4.63 -36.67
N LEU A 274 17.88 -4.42 -38.00
CA LEU A 274 18.74 -3.46 -38.69
C LEU A 274 18.10 -2.07 -38.83
N ASP A 275 16.76 -2.00 -38.78
CA ASP A 275 16.00 -0.76 -38.94
C ASP A 275 15.64 -0.05 -37.62
N MET A 276 16.14 -0.53 -36.46
CA MET A 276 16.05 0.26 -35.23
C MET A 276 17.06 1.40 -35.27
N PRO A 277 16.64 2.68 -35.21
CA PRO A 277 17.56 3.80 -35.25
C PRO A 277 18.51 3.69 -34.06
N ALA A 278 19.80 3.57 -34.35
CA ALA A 278 20.84 3.67 -33.34
C ALA A 278 20.68 5.03 -32.64
N ASN A 279 20.40 5.00 -31.34
CA ASN A 279 20.44 6.14 -30.42
C ASN A 279 19.87 7.46 -30.94
N VAL A 280 18.61 7.74 -30.57
CA VAL A 280 18.23 9.12 -30.31
C VAL A 280 19.02 9.55 -29.07
N GLU A 281 20.17 10.20 -29.28
CA GLU A 281 20.90 10.89 -28.22
C GLU A 281 19.93 11.89 -27.55
N ASP A 282 19.57 11.63 -26.30
CA ASP A 282 18.76 12.52 -25.45
C ASP A 282 19.60 13.77 -25.13
N ASP A 283 19.52 14.78 -25.98
CA ASP A 283 20.13 16.12 -25.81
C ASP A 283 19.42 16.91 -24.70
N ARG A 284 19.51 16.40 -23.47
CA ARG A 284 19.16 17.14 -22.24
C ARG A 284 20.43 17.58 -21.54
N THR A 285 21.17 18.47 -22.19
CA THR A 285 22.08 19.35 -21.47
C THR A 285 21.27 20.44 -20.76
N PRO A 286 21.37 20.58 -19.42
CA PRO A 286 20.72 21.68 -18.71
C PRO A 286 21.48 22.98 -19.05
N LYS A 287 20.77 23.97 -19.61
CA LYS A 287 21.29 25.34 -19.71
C LYS A 287 21.43 25.90 -18.30
N SER A 288 22.67 26.23 -17.94
CA SER A 288 23.11 26.98 -16.76
C SER A 288 22.56 28.39 -16.72
#